data_AF-A0A453RTL2-F1
#
_entry.id   AF-A0A453RTL2-F1
#
_cell.length_a   1.000
_cell.length_b   1.000
_cell.length_c   1.000
_cell.angle_alpha   90.00
_cell.angle_beta   90.00
_cell.angle_gamma   90.00
#
_symmetry.space_group_name_H-M   'P 1'
#
loop_
_entity.id
_entity.type
_entity.pdbx_description
1 polymer ?
#
loop_
_entity_poly.entity_id
_entity_poly.type
_entity_poly.pdbx_seq_one_letter_code
_entity_poly.pdbx_strand_id
1 'polypeptide(L)'
;MSGDVGTFADAGNLEHCAKYLNQTLVTFGFPASLDLFATDPVSIARTCNCMYALLQQRQRDIEFRESTNDLRQRMQSDISRLEAKIERMDAQLAAKDRELATLTRTEAKNTAALKAHIEKLQQERDEFQKMVIGNQQVRTQQIHETKKKEKEYIKLQGEAKPSIDGEEKGIITFRNGNNELVAERGTTARNMDWKKE
;
A
#
# COMPACT_ATOMS: atom_id res chain seq x y z
N MET A 1 40.30 18.10 48.38
CA MET A 1 40.57 17.73 49.78
C MET A 1 41.96 17.12 49.82
N SER A 2 42.98 17.92 50.16
CA SER A 2 44.35 17.44 50.31
C SER A 2 44.47 16.88 51.72
N GLY A 3 44.33 15.56 51.84
CA GLY A 3 44.59 14.87 53.10
C GLY A 3 46.09 14.85 53.35
N ASP A 4 46.52 15.40 54.47
CA ASP A 4 47.84 15.14 55.02
C ASP A 4 47.91 13.66 55.37
N VAL A 5 48.50 12.86 54.47
CA VAL A 5 48.75 11.44 54.72
C VAL A 5 49.95 11.42 55.66
N GLY A 6 49.67 11.25 56.96
CA GLY A 6 50.70 11.06 57.97
C GLY A 6 51.75 10.06 57.49
N THR A 7 53.02 10.38 57.69
CA THR A 7 54.13 9.59 57.18
C THR A 7 54.08 8.17 57.75
N PHE A 8 54.11 7.16 56.88
CA PHE A 8 53.99 5.75 57.27
C PHE A 8 55.11 5.28 58.23
N ALA A 9 56.31 5.84 58.14
CA ALA A 9 57.43 5.51 59.02
C ALA A 9 58.14 6.77 59.53
N ASP A 10 58.59 6.73 60.78
CA ASP A 10 59.40 7.74 61.45
C ASP A 10 60.49 7.07 62.32
N ALA A 11 61.35 7.88 62.96
CA ALA A 11 62.46 7.37 63.77
C ALA A 11 62.01 6.58 65.03
N GLY A 12 60.80 6.81 65.52
CA GLY A 12 60.25 6.14 66.71
C GLY A 12 59.56 4.81 66.41
N ASN A 13 59.15 4.56 65.16
CA ASN A 13 58.37 3.37 64.78
C ASN A 13 59.04 2.45 63.76
N LEU A 14 60.29 2.73 63.37
CA LEU A 14 60.97 2.06 62.24
C LEU A 14 61.05 0.54 62.36
N GLU A 15 61.29 0.00 63.57
CA GLU A 15 61.32 -1.46 63.80
C GLU A 15 59.95 -2.10 63.58
N HIS A 16 58.88 -1.42 64.00
CA HIS A 16 57.52 -1.90 63.81
C HIS A 16 57.13 -1.84 62.32
N CYS A 17 57.45 -0.74 61.63
CA CYS A 17 57.17 -0.59 60.21
C CYS A 17 57.94 -1.61 59.36
N ALA A 18 59.20 -1.90 59.69
CA ALA A 18 59.98 -2.93 58.99
C ALA A 18 59.37 -4.34 59.17
N LYS A 19 58.94 -4.71 60.39
CA LYS A 19 58.24 -5.98 60.66
C LYS A 19 56.92 -6.06 59.88
N TYR A 20 56.12 -4.99 59.89
CA TYR A 20 54.86 -4.92 59.17
C TYR A 20 55.05 -5.05 57.65
N LEU A 21 56.02 -4.33 57.07
CA LEU A 21 56.33 -4.43 55.64
C LEU A 21 56.72 -5.85 55.27
N ASN A 22 57.58 -6.49 56.06
CA ASN A 22 58.00 -7.87 55.79
C ASN A 22 56.84 -8.87 55.86
N GLN A 23 55.97 -8.75 56.85
CA GLN A 23 54.77 -9.58 56.94
C GLN A 23 53.82 -9.37 55.74
N THR A 24 53.67 -8.11 55.34
CA THR A 24 52.81 -7.72 54.22
C THR A 24 53.36 -8.23 52.89
N LEU A 25 54.67 -8.09 52.66
CA LEU A 25 55.36 -8.57 51.47
C LEU A 25 55.22 -10.09 51.31
N VAL A 26 55.40 -10.84 52.39
CA VAL A 26 55.20 -12.30 52.38
C VAL A 26 53.75 -12.64 52.07
N THR A 27 52.78 -11.89 52.63
CA THR A 27 51.34 -12.10 52.38
C THR A 27 51.00 -11.86 50.91
N PHE A 28 51.63 -10.89 50.26
CA PHE A 28 51.50 -10.63 48.82
C PHE A 28 52.39 -11.52 47.94
N GLY A 29 53.09 -12.50 48.52
CA GLY A 29 53.88 -13.49 47.79
C GLY A 29 55.25 -13.02 47.32
N PHE A 30 55.78 -11.92 47.86
CA PHE A 30 57.12 -11.45 47.53
C PHE A 30 58.21 -12.25 48.25
N PRO A 31 59.26 -12.69 47.54
CA PRO A 31 60.39 -13.35 48.15
C PRO A 31 61.33 -12.33 48.82
N ALA A 32 61.89 -12.73 49.96
CA ALA A 32 62.82 -12.00 50.82
C ALA A 32 62.21 -10.91 51.72
N SER A 33 62.54 -11.01 53.01
CA SER A 33 62.36 -9.95 53.99
C SER A 33 63.29 -8.78 53.65
N LEU A 34 62.75 -7.58 53.56
CA LEU A 34 63.51 -6.34 53.61
C LEU A 34 64.30 -6.31 54.91
N ASP A 35 65.61 -6.30 54.78
CA ASP A 35 66.53 -5.92 55.85
C ASP A 35 67.18 -4.60 55.46
N LEU A 36 66.66 -3.52 56.01
CA LEU A 36 67.09 -2.16 55.73
C LEU A 36 68.35 -1.77 56.51
N PHE A 37 68.75 -2.58 57.49
CA PHE A 37 69.91 -2.34 58.35
C PHE A 37 71.04 -3.35 58.10
N ALA A 38 70.86 -4.25 57.13
CA ALA A 38 71.86 -5.21 56.70
C ALA A 38 73.16 -4.53 56.29
N THR A 39 74.28 -5.06 56.78
CA THR A 39 75.64 -4.64 56.37
C THR A 39 76.33 -5.72 55.54
N ASP A 40 75.79 -6.94 55.49
CA ASP A 40 76.34 -8.03 54.69
C ASP A 40 75.79 -7.98 53.24
N PRO A 41 76.65 -8.24 52.23
CA PRO A 41 76.23 -8.18 50.83
C PRO A 41 75.07 -9.11 50.45
N VAL A 42 74.90 -10.24 51.13
CA VAL A 42 73.86 -11.23 50.81
C VAL A 42 72.48 -10.69 51.21
N SER A 43 72.36 -10.12 52.41
CA SER A 43 71.13 -9.49 52.88
C SER A 43 70.79 -8.23 52.07
N ILE A 44 71.77 -7.42 51.71
CA ILE A 44 71.57 -6.26 50.82
C ILE A 44 71.03 -6.72 49.45
N ALA A 45 71.61 -7.75 48.84
CA ALA A 45 71.14 -8.28 47.56
C ALA A 45 69.70 -8.81 47.64
N ARG A 46 69.32 -9.46 48.76
CA ARG A 46 67.93 -9.88 49.01
C ARG A 46 66.96 -8.71 49.06
N THR A 47 67.31 -7.65 49.79
CA THR A 47 66.52 -6.42 49.85
C THR A 47 66.36 -5.79 48.46
N CYS A 48 67.44 -5.69 47.68
CA CYS A 48 67.39 -5.18 46.31
C CYS A 48 66.49 -6.01 45.39
N ASN A 49 66.57 -7.34 45.46
CA ASN A 49 65.73 -8.23 44.66
C ASN A 49 64.24 -8.10 45.02
N CYS A 50 63.91 -7.94 46.30
CA CYS A 50 62.55 -7.68 46.76
C CYS A 50 62.02 -6.35 46.19
N MET A 51 62.82 -5.28 46.28
CA MET A 51 62.49 -3.98 45.69
C MET A 51 62.30 -4.06 44.17
N TYR A 52 63.17 -4.80 43.47
CA TYR A 52 63.04 -5.01 42.04
C TYR A 52 61.76 -5.76 41.67
N ALA A 53 61.40 -6.80 42.42
CA ALA A 53 60.15 -7.54 42.22
C ALA A 53 58.92 -6.65 42.41
N LEU A 54 58.93 -5.76 43.42
CA LEU A 54 57.87 -4.77 43.64
C LEU A 54 57.71 -3.82 42.46
N LEU A 55 58.83 -3.31 41.93
CA LEU A 55 58.82 -2.42 40.77
C LEU A 55 58.32 -3.13 39.50
N GLN A 56 58.78 -4.37 39.26
CA GLN A 56 58.30 -5.17 38.13
C GLN A 56 56.81 -5.48 38.22
N GLN A 57 56.31 -5.83 39.41
CA GLN A 57 54.88 -6.04 39.60
C GLN A 57 54.10 -4.76 39.33
N ARG A 58 54.55 -3.61 39.86
CA ARG A 58 53.90 -2.33 39.61
C ARG A 58 53.84 -1.97 38.13
N GLN A 59 54.90 -2.24 37.37
CA GLN A 59 54.94 -2.00 35.93
C GLN A 59 53.89 -2.87 35.20
N ARG A 60 53.84 -4.17 35.51
CA ARG A 60 52.84 -5.09 34.94
C ARG A 60 51.40 -4.70 35.30
N ASP A 61 51.18 -4.26 36.54
CA ASP A 61 49.86 -3.79 36.99
C ASP A 61 49.41 -2.55 36.23
N ILE A 62 50.33 -1.62 35.94
CA ILE A 62 50.03 -0.42 35.13
C ILE A 62 49.66 -0.84 33.71
N GLU A 63 50.48 -1.66 33.05
CA GLU A 63 50.24 -2.13 31.68
C GLU A 63 48.90 -2.91 31.55
N PHE A 64 48.60 -3.76 32.53
CA PHE A 64 47.34 -4.49 32.58
C PHE A 64 46.14 -3.55 32.76
N ARG A 65 46.27 -2.54 33.63
CA ARG A 65 45.21 -1.55 33.84
C ARG A 65 44.99 -0.68 32.60
N GLU A 66 46.05 -0.26 31.93
CA GLU A 66 45.98 0.54 30.71
C GLU A 66 45.30 -0.24 29.58
N SER A 67 45.75 -1.46 29.29
CA SER A 67 45.14 -2.31 28.25
C SER A 67 43.66 -2.62 28.52
N THR A 68 43.30 -2.87 29.79
CA THR A 68 41.89 -3.07 30.18
C THR A 68 41.07 -1.79 30.00
N ASN A 69 41.64 -0.63 30.35
CA ASN A 69 40.96 0.65 30.19
C ASN A 69 40.74 1.00 28.71
N ASP A 70 41.72 0.73 27.86
CA ASP A 70 41.60 0.91 26.41
C ASP A 70 40.48 0.04 25.82
N LEU A 71 40.42 -1.23 26.20
CA LEU A 71 39.34 -2.13 25.77
C LEU A 71 37.98 -1.61 26.26
N ARG A 72 37.89 -1.20 27.52
CA ARG A 72 36.67 -0.63 28.10
C ARG A 72 36.20 0.61 27.33
N GLN A 73 37.11 1.52 26.98
CA GLN A 73 36.78 2.72 26.20
C GLN A 73 36.27 2.39 24.79
N ARG A 74 36.89 1.40 24.12
CA ARG A 74 36.42 0.92 22.81
C ARG A 74 35.02 0.33 22.90
N MET A 75 34.79 -0.55 23.87
CA MET A 75 33.46 -1.15 24.09
C MET A 75 32.41 -0.10 24.41
N GLN A 76 32.74 0.89 25.24
CA GLN A 76 31.83 2.00 25.56
C GLN A 76 31.46 2.80 24.30
N SER A 77 32.42 3.03 23.41
CA SER A 77 32.17 3.70 22.12
C SER A 77 31.28 2.86 21.20
N ASP A 78 31.50 1.55 21.16
CA ASP A 78 30.67 0.61 20.39
C ASP A 78 29.24 0.55 20.91
N ILE A 79 29.06 0.54 22.23
CA ILE A 79 27.73 0.59 22.87
C ILE A 79 26.99 1.86 22.44
N SER A 80 27.60 3.04 22.60
CA SER A 80 26.95 4.30 22.22
C SER A 80 26.60 4.35 20.72
N ARG A 81 27.45 3.78 19.85
CA ARG A 81 27.18 3.67 18.42
C ARG A 81 25.99 2.74 18.12
N LEU A 82 25.89 1.60 18.82
CA LEU A 82 24.81 0.64 18.66
C LEU A 82 23.49 1.18 19.21
N GLU A 83 23.50 1.85 20.35
CA GLU A 83 22.33 2.51 20.93
C GLU A 83 21.74 3.55 19.96
N ALA A 84 22.59 4.41 19.38
CA ALA A 84 22.16 5.38 18.39
C ALA A 84 21.59 4.73 17.10
N LYS A 85 22.07 3.52 16.74
CA LYS A 85 21.53 2.76 15.60
C LYS A 85 20.16 2.18 15.94
N ILE A 86 19.98 1.65 17.15
CA ILE A 86 18.70 1.13 17.64
C ILE A 86 17.64 2.23 17.61
N GLU A 87 17.94 3.40 18.19
CA GLU A 87 17.01 4.53 18.22
C GLU A 87 16.56 4.97 16.81
N ARG A 88 17.50 5.00 15.85
CA ARG A 88 17.18 5.30 14.44
C ARG A 88 16.29 4.22 13.81
N MET A 89 16.57 2.95 14.08
CA MET A 89 15.76 1.84 13.56
C MET A 89 14.35 1.85 14.13
N ASP A 90 14.20 2.13 15.43
CA ASP A 90 12.89 2.27 16.08
C ASP A 90 12.08 3.42 15.47
N ALA A 91 12.73 4.57 15.21
CA ALA A 91 12.09 5.69 14.52
C ALA A 91 11.63 5.32 13.10
N GLN A 92 12.42 4.54 12.36
CA GLN A 92 12.06 4.04 11.03
C GLN A 92 10.89 3.05 11.08
N LEU A 93 10.89 2.14 12.05
CA LEU A 93 9.77 1.21 12.26
C LEU A 93 8.47 1.96 12.53
N ALA A 94 8.48 2.91 13.47
CA ALA A 94 7.32 3.73 13.77
C ALA A 94 6.82 4.54 12.55
N ALA A 95 7.73 5.02 11.70
CA ALA A 95 7.36 5.70 10.46
C ALA A 95 6.71 4.74 9.46
N LYS A 96 7.25 3.53 9.31
CA LYS A 96 6.71 2.50 8.42
C LYS A 96 5.36 1.99 8.88
N ASP A 97 5.13 1.83 10.18
CA ASP A 97 3.83 1.46 10.72
C ASP A 97 2.74 2.50 10.41
N ARG A 98 3.09 3.79 10.49
CA ARG A 98 2.18 4.89 10.11
C ARG A 98 1.88 4.89 8.60
N GLU A 99 2.89 4.64 7.78
CA GLU A 99 2.75 4.53 6.33
C GLU A 99 1.84 3.35 5.96
N LEU A 100 2.09 2.17 6.54
CA LEU A 100 1.26 0.99 6.36
C LEU A 100 -0.19 1.26 6.76
N ALA A 101 -0.44 1.84 7.93
CA ALA A 101 -1.79 2.19 8.37
C ALA A 101 -2.49 3.15 7.40
N THR A 102 -1.75 4.06 6.76
CA THR A 102 -2.29 5.00 5.77
C THR A 102 -2.62 4.30 4.46
N LEU A 103 -1.74 3.42 3.99
CA LEU A 103 -1.96 2.61 2.79
C LEU A 103 -3.18 1.70 2.95
N THR A 104 -3.29 0.98 4.07
CA THR A 104 -4.43 0.10 4.35
C THR A 104 -5.77 0.85 4.37
N ARG A 105 -5.81 2.06 4.96
CA ARG A 105 -7.04 2.89 4.92
C ARG A 105 -7.38 3.34 3.51
N THR A 106 -6.38 3.71 2.72
CA THR A 106 -6.56 4.15 1.34
C THR A 106 -7.05 3.01 0.46
N GLU A 107 -6.46 1.82 0.61
CA GLU A 107 -6.87 0.60 -0.07
C GLU A 107 -8.32 0.23 0.27
N ALA A 108 -8.71 0.26 1.55
CA ALA A 108 -10.07 -0.02 1.98
C ALA A 108 -11.08 0.96 1.35
N LYS A 109 -10.76 2.26 1.34
CA LYS A 109 -11.59 3.29 0.70
C LYS A 109 -11.73 3.05 -0.81
N ASN A 110 -10.63 2.77 -1.49
CA ASN A 110 -10.63 2.52 -2.94
C ASN A 110 -11.42 1.25 -3.28
N THR A 111 -11.27 0.19 -2.48
CA THR A 111 -12.03 -1.05 -2.62
C THR A 111 -13.54 -0.81 -2.48
N ALA A 112 -13.96 -0.02 -1.49
CA ALA A 112 -15.36 0.34 -1.32
C ALA A 112 -15.90 1.17 -2.50
N ALA A 113 -15.12 2.14 -2.99
CA ALA A 113 -15.50 2.94 -4.15
C ALA A 113 -15.64 2.09 -5.42
N LEU A 114 -14.72 1.15 -5.66
CA LEU A 114 -14.80 0.22 -6.79
C LEU A 114 -16.03 -0.68 -6.70
N LYS A 115 -16.36 -1.20 -5.51
CA LYS A 115 -17.58 -1.99 -5.31
C LYS A 115 -18.84 -1.19 -5.65
N ALA A 116 -18.93 0.05 -5.17
CA ALA A 116 -20.05 0.94 -5.49
C ALA A 116 -20.18 1.22 -7.00
N HIS A 117 -19.05 1.40 -7.70
CA HIS A 117 -19.06 1.56 -9.16
C HIS A 117 -19.51 0.30 -9.89
N ILE A 118 -19.08 -0.88 -9.43
CA ILE A 118 -19.53 -2.16 -10.00
C ILE A 118 -21.03 -2.33 -9.83
N GLU A 119 -21.58 -2.05 -8.64
CA GLU A 119 -23.02 -2.11 -8.37
C GLU A 119 -23.81 -1.16 -9.28
N LYS A 120 -23.32 0.08 -9.45
CA LYS A 120 -23.95 1.06 -10.35
C LYS A 120 -23.97 0.57 -11.81
N LEU A 121 -22.86 0.04 -12.31
CA LEU A 121 -22.78 -0.50 -13.66
C LEU A 121 -23.70 -1.73 -13.85
N GLN A 122 -23.86 -2.56 -12.82
CA GLN A 122 -24.80 -3.67 -12.84
C GLN A 122 -26.26 -3.18 -12.92
N GLN A 123 -26.62 -2.14 -12.16
CA GLN A 123 -27.95 -1.52 -12.22
C GLN A 123 -28.24 -0.93 -13.61
N GLU A 124 -27.31 -0.14 -14.15
CA GLU A 124 -27.44 0.44 -15.50
C GLU A 124 -27.62 -0.67 -16.56
N ARG A 125 -26.80 -1.73 -16.49
CA ARG A 125 -26.94 -2.90 -17.37
C ARG A 125 -28.34 -3.53 -17.28
N ASP A 126 -28.87 -3.72 -16.08
CA ASP A 126 -30.17 -4.35 -15.87
C ASP A 126 -31.33 -3.47 -16.39
N GLU A 127 -31.22 -2.14 -16.23
CA GLU A 127 -32.15 -1.18 -16.82
C GLU A 127 -32.12 -1.20 -18.34
N PHE A 128 -30.92 -1.20 -18.95
CA PHE A 128 -30.76 -1.35 -20.39
C PHE A 128 -31.36 -2.66 -20.88
N GLN A 129 -31.14 -3.76 -20.17
CA GLN A 129 -31.69 -5.06 -20.55
C GLN A 129 -33.23 -5.06 -20.53
N LYS A 130 -33.85 -4.46 -19.51
CA LYS A 130 -35.31 -4.28 -19.45
C LYS A 130 -35.82 -3.44 -20.62
N MET A 131 -35.12 -2.35 -20.96
CA MET A 131 -35.48 -1.48 -22.07
C MET A 131 -35.41 -2.21 -23.42
N VAL A 132 -34.35 -3.00 -23.66
CA VAL A 132 -34.20 -3.81 -24.87
C VAL A 132 -35.34 -4.81 -25.01
N ILE A 133 -35.68 -5.53 -23.93
CA ILE A 133 -36.81 -6.48 -23.93
C ILE A 133 -38.13 -5.76 -24.24
N GLY A 134 -38.39 -4.63 -23.57
CA GLY A 134 -39.60 -3.84 -23.80
C GLY A 134 -39.70 -3.31 -25.23
N ASN A 135 -38.59 -2.82 -25.80
CA ASN A 135 -38.54 -2.36 -27.19
C ASN A 135 -38.83 -3.50 -28.19
N GLN A 136 -38.27 -4.68 -27.94
CA GLN A 136 -38.52 -5.86 -28.75
C GLN A 136 -40.00 -6.30 -28.72
N GLN A 137 -40.65 -6.20 -27.56
CA GLN A 137 -42.09 -6.47 -27.40
C GLN A 137 -42.93 -5.47 -28.20
N VAL A 138 -42.67 -4.17 -28.05
CA VAL A 138 -43.37 -3.11 -28.80
C VAL A 138 -43.21 -3.31 -30.31
N ARG A 139 -41.99 -3.60 -30.78
CA ARG A 139 -41.73 -3.88 -32.19
C ARG A 139 -42.55 -5.07 -32.69
N THR A 140 -42.63 -6.14 -31.89
CA THR A 140 -43.43 -7.33 -32.22
C THR A 140 -44.91 -6.97 -32.33
N GLN A 141 -45.44 -6.19 -31.37
CA GLN A 141 -46.83 -5.72 -31.37
C GLN A 141 -47.15 -4.86 -32.59
N GLN A 142 -46.28 -3.90 -32.93
CA GLN A 142 -46.42 -3.05 -34.11
C GLN A 142 -46.44 -3.87 -35.41
N ILE A 143 -45.59 -4.90 -35.53
CA ILE A 143 -45.61 -5.82 -36.67
C ILE A 143 -46.97 -6.53 -36.78
N HIS A 144 -47.53 -7.00 -35.66
CA HIS A 144 -48.84 -7.66 -35.67
C HIS A 144 -49.97 -6.71 -36.07
N GLU A 145 -49.99 -5.50 -35.52
CA GLU A 145 -50.99 -4.48 -35.86
C GLU A 145 -50.91 -4.07 -37.34
N THR A 146 -49.69 -3.88 -37.85
CA THR A 146 -49.46 -3.52 -39.25
C THR A 146 -49.96 -4.63 -40.19
N LYS A 147 -49.63 -5.89 -39.90
CA LYS A 147 -50.14 -7.04 -40.65
C LYS A 147 -51.67 -7.17 -40.60
N LYS A 148 -52.30 -6.82 -39.47
CA LYS A 148 -53.76 -6.82 -39.35
C LYS A 148 -54.38 -5.75 -40.26
N LYS A 149 -53.87 -4.53 -40.19
CA LYS A 149 -54.32 -3.41 -41.04
C LYS A 149 -54.09 -3.71 -42.53
N GLU A 150 -52.98 -4.33 -42.88
CA GLU A 150 -52.67 -4.72 -44.26
C GLU A 150 -53.66 -5.75 -44.79
N LYS A 151 -54.04 -6.76 -43.98
CA LYS A 151 -55.10 -7.71 -44.34
C LYS A 151 -56.46 -7.04 -44.54
N GLU A 152 -56.82 -6.10 -43.69
CA GLU A 152 -58.08 -5.32 -43.81
C GLU A 152 -58.07 -4.44 -45.06
N TYR A 153 -56.94 -3.78 -45.35
CA TYR A 153 -56.76 -2.99 -46.56
C TYR A 153 -56.89 -3.83 -47.83
N ILE A 154 -56.30 -5.02 -47.87
CA ILE A 154 -56.44 -5.96 -49.00
C ILE A 154 -57.91 -6.36 -49.19
N LYS A 155 -58.67 -6.62 -48.11
CA LYS A 155 -60.10 -6.93 -48.21
C LYS A 155 -60.89 -5.77 -48.80
N LEU A 156 -60.69 -4.55 -48.30
CA LEU A 156 -61.37 -3.35 -48.81
C LEU A 156 -61.00 -3.04 -50.26
N GLN A 157 -59.73 -3.22 -50.66
CA GLN A 157 -59.34 -3.15 -52.07
C GLN A 157 -60.04 -4.20 -52.94
N GLY A 158 -60.21 -5.42 -52.41
CA GLY A 158 -60.93 -6.51 -53.08
C GLY A 158 -62.43 -6.24 -53.23
N GLU A 159 -63.05 -5.58 -52.24
CA GLU A 159 -64.47 -5.19 -52.25
C GLU A 159 -64.73 -3.94 -53.10
N ALA A 160 -63.78 -3.01 -53.20
CA ALA A 160 -63.88 -1.83 -54.05
C ALA A 160 -63.70 -2.14 -55.55
N LYS A 161 -62.87 -3.13 -55.91
CA LYS A 161 -62.64 -3.54 -57.31
C LYS A 161 -63.92 -3.91 -58.09
N PRO A 162 -64.83 -4.76 -57.59
CA PRO A 162 -66.07 -5.08 -58.31
C PRO A 162 -67.01 -3.88 -58.47
N SER A 163 -66.88 -2.82 -57.66
CA SER A 163 -67.66 -1.59 -57.83
C SER A 163 -67.06 -0.59 -58.84
N ILE A 164 -65.76 -0.74 -59.19
CA ILE A 164 -65.10 0.12 -60.19
C ILE A 164 -65.15 -0.54 -61.58
N ASP A 165 -65.26 -1.87 -61.66
CA ASP A 165 -65.41 -2.61 -62.92
C ASP A 165 -66.85 -2.55 -63.50
N GLY A 166 -67.78 -1.86 -62.81
CA GLY A 166 -69.10 -1.51 -63.33
C GLY A 166 -69.08 -0.18 -64.08
N GLU A 167 -68.43 -0.10 -65.25
CA GLU A 167 -68.63 1.03 -66.16
C GLU A 167 -70.09 1.06 -66.67
N GLU A 168 -70.89 2.01 -66.17
CA GLU A 168 -72.14 2.40 -66.84
C GLU A 168 -71.79 3.01 -68.21
N LYS A 169 -71.98 2.24 -69.28
CA LYS A 169 -72.03 2.77 -70.65
C LYS A 169 -73.32 3.56 -70.84
N GLY A 170 -73.30 4.85 -70.53
CA GLY A 170 -74.37 5.77 -70.90
C GLY A 170 -74.40 5.99 -72.41
N ILE A 171 -75.48 5.58 -73.08
CA ILE A 171 -75.77 5.96 -74.48
C ILE A 171 -76.64 7.22 -74.42
N ILE A 172 -76.10 8.35 -74.88
CA ILE A 172 -76.88 9.58 -75.05
C ILE A 172 -77.54 9.53 -76.43
N THR A 173 -78.87 9.46 -76.44
CA THR A 173 -79.68 9.47 -77.66
C THR A 173 -80.21 10.88 -77.92
N PHE A 174 -79.91 11.43 -79.10
CA PHE A 174 -80.42 12.75 -79.51
C PHE A 174 -81.65 12.56 -80.41
N ARG A 175 -82.80 13.10 -80.00
CA ARG A 175 -84.06 13.06 -80.76
C ARG A 175 -84.48 14.45 -81.22
N ASN A 176 -85.06 14.58 -82.42
CA ASN A 176 -85.58 15.86 -82.92
C ASN A 176 -86.96 16.19 -82.33
N GLY A 177 -87.53 17.36 -82.69
CA GLY A 177 -88.85 17.82 -82.24
C GLY A 177 -90.05 16.93 -82.64
N ASN A 178 -89.84 15.94 -83.52
CA ASN A 178 -90.81 14.90 -83.90
C ASN A 178 -90.49 13.55 -83.21
N ASN A 179 -89.57 13.54 -82.23
CA ASN A 179 -89.14 12.39 -81.43
C ASN A 179 -88.44 11.27 -82.23
N GLU A 180 -87.92 11.56 -83.42
CA GLU A 180 -87.09 10.63 -84.20
C GLU A 180 -85.62 10.69 -83.79
N LEU A 181 -84.97 9.53 -83.73
CA LEU A 181 -83.57 9.36 -83.32
C LEU A 181 -82.62 9.88 -84.42
N VAL A 182 -81.80 10.87 -84.10
CA VAL A 182 -80.95 11.59 -85.08
C VAL A 182 -79.47 11.22 -84.95
N ALA A 183 -79.02 10.83 -83.75
CA ALA A 183 -77.66 10.34 -83.51
C ALA A 183 -77.52 9.60 -82.18
N GLU A 184 -76.60 8.62 -82.14
CA GLU A 184 -76.09 7.98 -80.93
C GLU A 184 -74.58 8.20 -80.84
N ARG A 185 -74.09 8.64 -79.67
CA ARG A 185 -72.65 8.64 -79.36
C ARG A 185 -72.42 7.88 -78.06
N GLY A 186 -71.52 6.89 -78.12
CA GLY A 186 -70.97 6.25 -76.93
C GLY A 186 -69.87 7.11 -76.35
N THR A 187 -69.95 7.39 -75.05
CA THR A 187 -68.88 8.04 -74.29
C THR A 187 -68.29 7.07 -73.27
N THR A 188 -66.97 6.86 -73.34
CA THR A 188 -66.21 6.12 -72.33
C THR A 188 -65.41 7.12 -71.52
N ALA A 189 -65.77 7.36 -70.26
CA ALA A 189 -65.01 8.21 -69.36
C ALA A 189 -63.91 7.37 -68.69
N ARG A 190 -62.66 7.49 -69.16
CA ARG A 190 -61.49 6.96 -68.43
C ARG A 190 -61.27 7.81 -67.18
N ASN A 191 -61.52 7.24 -66.01
CA ASN A 191 -61.04 7.81 -64.75
C ASN A 191 -59.50 7.69 -64.72
N MET A 192 -58.81 8.83 -64.66
CA MET A 192 -57.36 8.87 -64.47
C MET A 192 -57.02 8.54 -63.02
N ASP A 193 -56.25 7.47 -62.85
CA ASP A 193 -55.72 6.96 -61.60
C ASP A 193 -54.61 7.91 -61.08
N TRP A 194 -54.88 8.66 -60.01
CA TRP A 194 -53.86 9.47 -59.33
C TRP A 194 -53.12 8.60 -58.31
N LYS A 195 -52.06 7.90 -58.75
CA LYS A 195 -51.03 7.43 -57.83
C LYS A 195 -50.16 8.62 -57.41
N LYS A 196 -50.20 8.98 -56.13
CA LYS A 196 -49.19 9.83 -55.50
C LYS A 196 -48.05 8.93 -55.00
N GLU A 197 -46.87 9.11 -55.59
CA GLU A 197 -45.57 8.81 -54.95
C GLU A 197 -45.23 9.90 -53.93
#